data_AF-A0A0B0CZZ0-F1
#
_entry.id   AF-A0A0B0CZZ0-F1
#
_cell.length_a   1.000
_cell.length_b   1.000
_cell.length_c   1.000
_cell.angle_alpha   90.00
_cell.angle_beta   90.00
_cell.angle_gamma   90.00
#
_symmetry.space_group_name_H-M   'P 1'
#
loop_
_entity.id
_entity.type
_entity.pdbx_description
1 polymer ?
#
loop_
_entity_poly.entity_id
_entity_poly.type
_entity_poly.pdbx_seq_one_letter_code
_entity_poly.pdbx_strand_id
1 'polypeptide(L)'
;FIFFFLTVWLVFTIYKPITYMEWENFLPIFQSSPLDILKGAQKTSYTVLGMEIILFVYPYIKNKEKVSLPIHTALFLTTFLIFLVTSVSIGYFSPDHLEQTVWATLSLFKIISFSIIERFDFIAVALWMMVVIPNIILLCWMLLQTLNRMFNAPKKKSLYVISFLLFIASILIEYRVDINTLTDYTAKLGFAIVFVYPLFVFLSLKVRKMWRKRRGSS
;
A
#
# COMPACT_ATOMS: atom_id res chain seq x y z
N PHE A 1 6.77 -12.66 8.06
CA PHE A 1 7.68 -12.36 9.19
C PHE A 1 9.13 -12.35 8.73
N ILE A 2 9.70 -13.46 8.26
CA ILE A 2 11.09 -13.53 7.76
C ILE A 2 11.40 -12.47 6.69
N PHE A 3 10.52 -12.34 5.69
CA PHE A 3 10.69 -11.36 4.61
C PHE A 3 10.77 -9.90 5.09
N PHE A 4 10.08 -9.55 6.18
CA PHE A 4 10.13 -8.18 6.73
C PHE A 4 11.50 -7.86 7.32
N PHE A 5 12.06 -8.75 8.15
CA PHE A 5 13.40 -8.55 8.71
C PHE A 5 14.48 -8.61 7.65
N LEU A 6 14.27 -9.38 6.58
CA LEU A 6 15.17 -9.44 5.45
C LEU A 6 15.25 -8.11 4.68
N THR A 7 14.20 -7.28 4.71
CA THR A 7 14.13 -6.03 3.93
C THR A 7 14.20 -4.76 4.75
N VAL A 8 13.98 -4.82 6.06
CA VAL A 8 13.96 -3.62 6.92
C VAL A 8 15.27 -2.84 6.87
N TRP A 9 16.40 -3.52 6.67
CA TRP A 9 17.71 -2.88 6.58
C TRP A 9 17.86 -2.01 5.33
N LEU A 10 17.06 -2.23 4.26
CA LEU A 10 17.07 -1.39 3.07
C LEU A 10 16.73 0.07 3.40
N VAL A 11 15.99 0.32 4.46
CA VAL A 11 15.69 1.68 4.92
C VAL A 11 16.97 2.45 5.25
N PHE A 12 17.98 1.79 5.80
CA PHE A 12 19.25 2.45 6.12
C PHE A 12 19.96 2.95 4.87
N THR A 13 19.82 2.27 3.73
CA THR A 13 20.51 2.62 2.47
C THR A 13 20.10 4.00 1.93
N ILE A 14 18.96 4.53 2.39
CA ILE A 14 18.47 5.88 2.06
C ILE A 14 19.42 6.98 2.56
N TYR A 15 20.34 6.66 3.49
CA TYR A 15 21.37 7.62 3.97
C TYR A 15 22.16 8.25 2.82
N LYS A 16 22.46 7.50 1.75
CA LYS A 16 23.28 7.99 0.65
C LYS A 16 22.52 8.97 -0.23
N PRO A 17 21.29 8.68 -0.73
CA PRO A 17 20.44 9.69 -1.34
C PRO A 17 20.27 10.98 -0.52
N ILE A 18 20.17 10.86 0.81
CA ILE A 18 20.00 12.02 1.70
C ILE A 18 21.18 13.00 1.59
N THR A 19 22.41 12.53 1.40
CA THR A 19 23.58 13.42 1.28
C THR A 19 23.61 14.22 -0.02
N TYR A 20 22.86 13.79 -1.03
CA TYR A 20 22.75 14.46 -2.33
C TYR A 20 21.45 15.27 -2.46
N MET A 21 20.68 15.42 -1.38
CA MET A 21 19.47 16.23 -1.41
C MET A 21 19.82 17.72 -1.48
N GLU A 22 19.18 18.43 -2.39
CA GLU A 22 19.22 19.88 -2.46
C GLU A 22 17.95 20.44 -1.83
N TRP A 23 18.09 21.26 -0.78
CA TRP A 23 16.95 21.84 -0.06
C TRP A 23 16.13 22.80 -0.92
N GLU A 24 16.73 23.35 -1.97
CA GLU A 24 16.07 24.23 -2.93
C GLU A 24 14.94 23.52 -3.68
N ASN A 25 15.02 22.20 -3.86
CA ASN A 25 13.98 21.41 -4.52
C ASN A 25 12.66 21.35 -3.73
N PHE A 26 12.67 21.69 -2.43
CA PHE A 26 11.45 21.81 -1.62
C PHE A 26 10.78 23.17 -1.76
N LEU A 27 11.51 24.15 -2.27
CA LEU A 27 10.99 25.47 -2.53
C LEU A 27 10.41 25.49 -3.94
N PRO A 28 9.37 26.31 -4.16
CA PRO A 28 8.59 27.07 -3.19
C PRO A 28 7.55 26.22 -2.44
N ILE A 29 7.47 26.40 -1.11
CA ILE A 29 6.52 25.67 -0.25
C ILE A 29 5.11 26.24 -0.43
N PHE A 30 4.07 25.39 -0.32
CA PHE A 30 2.64 25.76 -0.37
C PHE A 30 2.13 26.36 -1.69
N GLN A 31 2.77 26.08 -2.82
CA GLN A 31 2.22 26.48 -4.12
C GLN A 31 1.04 25.63 -4.60
N SER A 32 0.91 24.40 -4.09
CA SER A 32 -0.15 23.48 -4.50
C SER A 32 -1.52 23.94 -4.00
N SER A 33 -2.50 23.93 -4.89
CA SER A 33 -3.88 24.22 -4.49
C SER A 33 -4.40 23.16 -3.50
N PRO A 34 -5.37 23.48 -2.62
CA PRO A 34 -5.99 22.50 -1.74
C PRO A 34 -6.55 21.28 -2.49
N LEU A 35 -7.01 21.49 -3.73
CA LEU A 35 -7.55 20.44 -4.59
C LEU A 35 -6.44 19.50 -5.09
N ASP A 36 -5.26 20.02 -5.39
CA ASP A 36 -4.10 19.22 -5.81
C ASP A 36 -3.51 18.44 -4.63
N ILE A 37 -3.54 18.99 -3.42
CA ILE A 37 -3.21 18.26 -2.19
C ILE A 37 -4.16 17.07 -2.01
N LEU A 38 -5.46 17.28 -2.21
CA LEU A 38 -6.45 16.21 -2.10
C LEU A 38 -6.25 15.12 -3.16
N LYS A 39 -5.94 15.51 -4.41
CA LYS A 39 -5.57 14.55 -5.48
C LYS A 39 -4.30 13.77 -5.11
N GLY A 40 -3.30 14.43 -4.54
CA GLY A 40 -2.08 13.78 -4.02
C GLY A 40 -2.42 12.74 -2.96
N ALA A 41 -3.21 13.11 -1.95
CA ALA A 41 -3.68 12.20 -0.91
C ALA A 41 -4.47 11.02 -1.48
N GLN A 42 -5.32 11.25 -2.49
CA GLN A 42 -6.03 10.19 -3.19
C GLN A 42 -5.07 9.24 -3.92
N LYS A 43 -4.02 9.73 -4.58
CA LYS A 43 -3.01 8.88 -5.21
C LYS A 43 -2.23 8.05 -4.17
N THR A 44 -1.87 8.64 -3.03
CA THR A 44 -1.21 7.93 -1.93
C THR A 44 -2.08 6.83 -1.34
N SER A 45 -3.42 6.93 -1.45
CA SER A 45 -4.31 5.87 -0.93
C SER A 45 -4.01 4.49 -1.51
N TYR A 46 -3.56 4.42 -2.77
CA TYR A 46 -3.12 3.16 -3.39
C TYR A 46 -1.97 2.51 -2.62
N THR A 47 -0.99 3.31 -2.19
CA THR A 47 0.19 2.84 -1.44
C THR A 47 -0.18 2.26 -0.07
N VAL A 48 -1.33 2.63 0.48
CA VAL A 48 -1.82 2.14 1.78
C VAL A 48 -2.91 1.07 1.63
N LEU A 49 -3.24 0.65 0.40
CA LEU A 49 -4.09 -0.53 0.19
C LEU A 49 -3.41 -1.77 0.76
N GLY A 50 -4.23 -2.71 1.22
CA GLY A 50 -3.81 -3.85 2.03
C GLY A 50 -4.08 -3.67 3.53
N MET A 51 -4.39 -2.46 4.00
CA MET A 51 -4.90 -2.26 5.37
C MET A 51 -6.21 -3.03 5.62
N GLU A 52 -7.04 -3.21 4.59
CA GLU A 52 -8.29 -3.97 4.64
C GLU A 52 -8.07 -5.44 5.05
N ILE A 53 -6.85 -5.98 4.87
CA ILE A 53 -6.48 -7.32 5.34
C ILE A 53 -6.73 -7.46 6.85
N ILE A 54 -6.54 -6.39 7.61
CA ILE A 54 -6.78 -6.37 9.06
C ILE A 54 -8.23 -6.75 9.37
N LEU A 55 -9.20 -6.30 8.58
CA LEU A 55 -10.63 -6.62 8.81
C LEU A 55 -10.91 -8.12 8.66
N PHE A 56 -10.18 -8.80 7.78
CA PHE A 56 -10.31 -10.24 7.56
C PHE A 56 -9.54 -11.06 8.60
N VAL A 57 -8.41 -10.54 9.08
CA VAL A 57 -7.59 -11.19 10.13
C VAL A 57 -8.20 -10.98 11.52
N TYR A 58 -8.88 -9.85 11.76
CA TYR A 58 -9.41 -9.46 13.07
C TYR A 58 -10.23 -10.54 13.80
N PRO A 59 -11.14 -11.29 13.13
CA PRO A 59 -11.88 -12.37 13.78
C PRO A 59 -11.01 -13.52 14.31
N TYR A 60 -9.81 -13.71 13.75
CA TYR A 60 -8.88 -14.77 14.13
C TYR A 60 -7.94 -14.35 15.27
N ILE A 61 -7.99 -13.09 15.71
CA ILE A 61 -7.13 -12.60 16.79
C ILE A 61 -7.71 -13.00 18.15
N LYS A 62 -6.91 -13.75 18.93
CA LYS A 62 -7.30 -14.26 20.26
C LYS A 62 -7.50 -13.13 21.28
N ASN A 63 -6.53 -12.21 21.38
CA ASN A 63 -6.55 -11.14 22.38
C ASN A 63 -6.86 -9.80 21.73
N LYS A 64 -8.14 -9.43 21.65
CA LYS A 64 -8.64 -8.23 20.97
C LYS A 64 -8.26 -6.92 21.65
N GLU A 65 -8.03 -6.94 22.96
CA GLU A 65 -7.73 -5.75 23.77
C GLU A 65 -6.32 -5.20 23.46
N LYS A 66 -5.36 -6.10 23.19
CA LYS A 66 -3.98 -5.73 22.87
C LYS A 66 -3.72 -5.47 21.38
N VAL A 67 -4.74 -5.55 20.53
CA VAL A 67 -4.59 -5.43 19.06
C VAL A 67 -4.35 -4.00 18.61
N SER A 68 -4.86 -3.03 19.35
CA SER A 68 -4.79 -1.62 18.98
C SER A 68 -3.34 -1.14 18.84
N LEU A 69 -2.48 -1.46 19.81
CA LEU A 69 -1.09 -1.00 19.84
C LEU A 69 -0.29 -1.49 18.61
N PRO A 70 -0.22 -2.81 18.29
CA PRO A 70 0.49 -3.29 17.10
C PRO A 70 -0.06 -2.70 15.79
N ILE A 71 -1.38 -2.53 15.66
CA ILE A 71 -1.97 -1.93 14.46
C ILE A 71 -1.51 -0.49 14.29
N HIS A 72 -1.63 0.33 15.34
CA HIS A 72 -1.22 1.74 15.27
C HIS A 72 0.29 1.89 15.04
N THR A 73 1.12 1.05 15.68
CA THR A 73 2.57 1.05 15.44
C THR A 73 2.89 0.68 14.01
N ALA A 74 2.22 -0.34 13.43
CA ALA A 74 2.42 -0.72 12.04
C ALA A 74 2.01 0.41 11.07
N LEU A 75 0.84 1.04 11.29
CA LEU A 75 0.36 2.16 10.49
C LEU A 75 1.30 3.35 10.54
N PHE A 76 1.78 3.70 11.75
CA PHE A 76 2.75 4.77 11.94
C PHE A 76 4.04 4.47 11.19
N LEU A 77 4.59 3.26 11.33
CA LEU A 77 5.81 2.86 10.65
C LEU A 77 5.66 2.94 9.12
N THR A 78 4.59 2.40 8.56
CA THR A 78 4.34 2.45 7.11
C THR A 78 4.21 3.88 6.61
N THR A 79 3.45 4.72 7.32
CA THR A 79 3.26 6.13 6.96
C THR A 79 4.59 6.90 7.03
N PHE A 80 5.37 6.66 8.07
CA PHE A 80 6.69 7.27 8.25
C PHE A 80 7.65 6.87 7.13
N LEU A 81 7.69 5.60 6.75
CA LEU A 81 8.54 5.13 5.65
C LEU A 81 8.14 5.75 4.31
N ILE A 82 6.85 5.83 4.01
CA ILE A 82 6.35 6.48 2.79
C ILE A 82 6.74 7.96 2.79
N PHE A 83 6.54 8.65 3.92
CA PHE A 83 6.90 10.06 4.08
C PHE A 83 8.40 10.28 3.88
N LEU A 84 9.24 9.44 4.49
CA LEU A 84 10.70 9.51 4.39
C LEU A 84 11.15 9.32 2.94
N VAL A 85 10.70 8.26 2.27
CA VAL A 85 11.07 7.99 0.86
C VAL A 85 10.59 9.11 -0.07
N THR A 86 9.39 9.63 0.15
CA THR A 86 8.83 10.73 -0.64
C THR A 86 9.65 12.01 -0.46
N SER A 87 9.98 12.36 0.79
CA SER A 87 10.81 13.53 1.11
C SER A 87 12.17 13.44 0.46
N VAL A 88 12.82 12.28 0.55
CA VAL A 88 14.13 12.05 -0.09
C VAL A 88 14.04 12.12 -1.61
N SER A 89 12.97 11.59 -2.20
CA SER A 89 12.77 11.66 -3.65
C SER A 89 12.60 13.10 -4.12
N ILE A 90 11.85 13.94 -3.40
CA ILE A 90 11.69 15.37 -3.73
C ILE A 90 13.00 16.14 -3.55
N GLY A 91 13.75 15.88 -2.48
CA GLY A 91 15.02 16.57 -2.27
C GLY A 91 16.12 16.16 -3.26
N TYR A 92 16.11 14.90 -3.72
CA TYR A 92 17.11 14.37 -4.64
C TYR A 92 16.80 14.70 -6.11
N PHE A 93 15.56 14.53 -6.55
CA PHE A 93 15.15 14.82 -7.92
C PHE A 93 14.58 16.24 -7.99
N SER A 94 15.12 17.09 -8.86
CA SER A 94 14.43 18.36 -9.21
C SER A 94 13.01 18.07 -9.70
N PRO A 95 12.02 18.95 -9.50
CA PRO A 95 10.61 18.70 -9.82
C PRO A 95 10.37 18.13 -11.22
N ASP A 96 11.02 18.71 -12.23
CA ASP A 96 10.90 18.29 -13.64
C ASP A 96 11.48 16.89 -13.88
N HIS A 97 12.61 16.58 -13.23
CA HIS A 97 13.23 15.26 -13.30
C HIS A 97 12.41 14.20 -12.55
N LEU A 98 11.76 14.56 -11.43
CA LEU A 98 10.92 13.64 -10.68
C LEU A 98 9.70 13.20 -11.49
N GLU A 99 9.06 14.13 -12.21
CA GLU A 99 7.88 13.83 -13.05
C GLU A 99 8.21 12.85 -14.19
N GLN A 100 9.41 12.96 -14.75
CA GLN A 100 9.88 12.05 -15.82
C GLN A 100 10.39 10.71 -15.27
N THR A 101 10.63 10.60 -13.97
CA THR A 101 11.20 9.40 -13.35
C THR A 101 10.11 8.42 -12.96
N VAL A 102 9.89 7.42 -13.81
CA VAL A 102 8.85 6.39 -13.66
C VAL A 102 9.02 5.50 -12.41
N TRP A 103 10.21 5.42 -11.83
CA TRP A 103 10.50 4.63 -10.62
C TRP A 103 11.50 5.33 -9.69
N ALA A 104 11.08 6.43 -9.06
CA ALA A 104 11.97 7.25 -8.22
C ALA A 104 12.73 6.43 -7.17
N THR A 105 12.05 5.57 -6.41
CA THR A 105 12.68 4.73 -5.38
C THR A 105 13.73 3.77 -5.95
N LEU A 106 13.47 3.19 -7.12
CA LEU A 106 14.44 2.29 -7.77
C LEU A 106 15.65 3.08 -8.29
N SER A 107 15.41 4.26 -8.84
CA SER A 107 16.47 5.18 -9.28
C SER A 107 17.37 5.61 -8.11
N LEU A 108 16.81 5.83 -6.92
CA LEU A 108 17.61 6.13 -5.73
C LEU A 108 18.59 5.00 -5.37
N PHE A 109 18.19 3.73 -5.56
CA PHE A 109 19.08 2.59 -5.32
C PHE A 109 20.24 2.52 -6.32
N LYS A 110 20.10 3.06 -7.54
CA LYS A 110 21.16 3.04 -8.56
C LYS A 110 22.39 3.88 -8.18
N ILE A 111 22.21 4.89 -7.33
CA ILE A 111 23.30 5.77 -6.85
C ILE A 111 24.18 5.03 -5.83
N ILE A 112 23.63 3.97 -5.23
CA ILE A 112 24.30 3.19 -4.19
C ILE A 112 25.26 2.21 -4.87
N SER A 113 26.49 2.66 -5.06
CA SER A 113 27.64 1.82 -5.35
C SER A 113 28.42 1.52 -4.07
N PHE A 114 28.75 0.24 -3.87
CA PHE A 114 29.73 -0.23 -2.88
C PHE A 114 30.94 -0.81 -3.63
N SER A 115 32.11 -0.83 -2.99
CA SER A 115 33.36 -1.33 -3.61
C SER A 115 33.27 -2.78 -4.13
N ILE A 116 32.37 -3.59 -3.56
CA ILE A 116 32.14 -5.00 -3.96
C ILE A 116 30.87 -5.16 -4.83
N ILE A 117 29.93 -4.21 -4.75
CA ILE A 117 28.63 -4.29 -5.42
C ILE A 117 28.39 -2.99 -6.17
N GLU A 118 28.67 -3.02 -7.47
CA GLU A 118 28.43 -1.89 -8.37
C GLU A 118 26.94 -1.72 -8.72
N ARG A 119 26.16 -2.80 -8.65
CA ARG A 119 24.74 -2.84 -9.03
C ARG A 119 23.84 -3.20 -7.86
N PHE A 120 23.75 -2.29 -6.89
CA PHE A 120 22.91 -2.48 -5.71
C PHE A 120 21.40 -2.56 -6.02
N ASP A 121 20.98 -1.92 -7.11
CA ASP A 121 19.59 -1.95 -7.60
C ASP A 121 19.05 -3.38 -7.80
N PHE A 122 19.90 -4.32 -8.25
CA PHE A 122 19.53 -5.72 -8.41
C PHE A 122 19.22 -6.43 -7.10
N ILE A 123 20.01 -6.15 -6.06
CA ILE A 123 19.77 -6.71 -4.72
C ILE A 123 18.47 -6.16 -4.16
N ALA A 124 18.24 -4.85 -4.30
CA ALA A 124 17.02 -4.20 -3.87
C ALA A 124 15.78 -4.82 -4.55
N VAL A 125 15.83 -5.03 -5.88
CA VAL A 125 14.74 -5.69 -6.63
C VAL A 125 14.52 -7.13 -6.17
N ALA A 126 15.58 -7.92 -6.00
CA ALA A 126 15.47 -9.31 -5.55
C ALA A 126 14.82 -9.41 -4.16
N LEU A 127 15.21 -8.53 -3.23
CA LEU A 127 14.60 -8.45 -1.90
C LEU A 127 13.16 -7.95 -1.98
N TRP A 128 12.86 -7.01 -2.88
CA TRP A 128 11.50 -6.51 -3.08
C TRP A 128 10.55 -7.62 -3.53
N MET A 129 11.00 -8.52 -4.42
CA MET A 129 10.21 -9.70 -4.82
C MET A 129 9.82 -10.57 -3.63
N MET A 130 10.70 -10.70 -2.63
CA MET A 130 10.40 -11.46 -1.41
C MET A 130 9.33 -10.78 -0.54
N VAL A 131 9.23 -9.44 -0.58
CA VAL A 131 8.18 -8.67 0.12
C VAL A 131 6.84 -8.80 -0.58
N VAL A 132 6.82 -8.93 -1.91
CA VAL A 132 5.59 -9.04 -2.70
C VAL A 132 4.88 -10.37 -2.46
N ILE A 133 5.62 -11.47 -2.32
CA ILE A 133 5.07 -12.82 -2.12
C ILE A 133 4.04 -12.92 -0.98
N PRO A 134 4.34 -12.54 0.29
CA PRO A 134 3.37 -12.64 1.38
C PRO A 134 2.13 -11.78 1.16
N ASN A 135 2.26 -10.64 0.46
CA ASN A 135 1.11 -9.80 0.12
C ASN A 135 0.17 -10.53 -0.85
N ILE A 136 0.72 -11.14 -1.91
CA ILE A 136 -0.07 -11.96 -2.85
C ILE A 136 -0.77 -13.12 -2.11
N ILE A 137 -0.06 -13.82 -1.22
CA ILE A 137 -0.62 -14.94 -0.46
C ILE A 137 -1.80 -14.47 0.41
N LEU A 138 -1.66 -13.34 1.10
CA LEU A 138 -2.72 -12.79 1.97
C LEU A 138 -3.94 -12.32 1.15
N LEU A 139 -3.72 -11.65 0.02
CA LEU A 139 -4.79 -11.20 -0.87
C LEU A 139 -5.53 -12.40 -1.50
N CYS A 140 -4.81 -13.41 -1.98
CA CYS A 140 -5.40 -14.64 -2.47
C CYS A 140 -6.21 -15.37 -1.38
N TRP A 141 -5.68 -15.44 -0.16
CA TRP A 141 -6.40 -16.02 0.98
C TRP A 141 -7.70 -15.27 1.29
N MET A 142 -7.67 -13.94 1.28
CA MET A 142 -8.86 -13.11 1.47
C MET A 142 -9.90 -13.34 0.37
N LEU A 143 -9.47 -13.38 -0.89
CA LEU A 143 -10.33 -13.64 -2.04
C LEU A 143 -11.04 -15.00 -1.89
N LEU A 144 -10.30 -16.06 -1.53
CA LEU A 144 -10.86 -17.39 -1.31
C LEU A 144 -11.86 -17.42 -0.15
N GLN A 145 -11.54 -16.73 0.95
CA GLN A 145 -12.43 -16.68 2.10
C GLN A 145 -13.72 -15.89 1.78
N THR A 146 -13.62 -14.87 0.94
CA THR A 146 -14.76 -14.07 0.45
C THR A 146 -15.64 -14.91 -0.46
N LEU A 147 -15.07 -15.59 -1.45
CA LEU A 147 -15.82 -16.46 -2.36
C LEU A 147 -16.54 -17.60 -1.63
N ASN A 148 -15.86 -18.22 -0.65
CA ASN A 148 -16.48 -19.26 0.16
C ASN A 148 -17.64 -18.72 1.02
N ARG A 149 -17.55 -17.49 1.54
CA ARG A 149 -18.64 -16.90 2.34
C ARG A 149 -19.81 -16.40 1.50
N MET A 150 -19.55 -15.90 0.29
CA MET A 150 -20.60 -15.34 -0.58
C MET A 150 -21.30 -16.39 -1.43
N PHE A 151 -20.56 -17.39 -1.92
CA PHE A 151 -21.05 -18.36 -2.90
C PHE A 151 -20.94 -19.82 -2.42
N ASN A 152 -20.54 -20.07 -1.17
CA ASN A 152 -20.23 -21.41 -0.65
C ASN A 152 -19.27 -22.22 -1.56
N ALA A 153 -18.40 -21.51 -2.29
CA ALA A 153 -17.52 -22.12 -3.27
C ALA A 153 -16.39 -22.92 -2.58
N PRO A 154 -16.08 -24.14 -3.03
CA PRO A 154 -15.04 -24.95 -2.42
C PRO A 154 -13.65 -24.34 -2.65
N LYS A 155 -12.97 -23.98 -1.55
CA LYS A 155 -11.69 -23.25 -1.52
C LYS A 155 -10.63 -23.80 -2.49
N LYS A 156 -10.48 -25.13 -2.57
CA LYS A 156 -9.49 -25.77 -3.46
C LYS A 156 -9.78 -25.48 -4.93
N LYS A 157 -11.03 -25.63 -5.39
CA LYS A 157 -11.39 -25.36 -6.79
C LYS A 157 -11.28 -23.87 -7.10
N SER A 158 -11.74 -23.01 -6.18
CA SER A 158 -11.62 -21.56 -6.32
C SER A 158 -10.17 -21.11 -6.47
N LEU A 159 -9.23 -21.73 -5.74
CA LEU A 159 -7.79 -21.41 -5.87
C LEU A 159 -7.28 -21.71 -7.27
N TYR A 160 -7.57 -22.89 -7.84
CA TYR A 160 -7.13 -23.22 -9.20
C TYR A 160 -7.72 -22.26 -10.23
N VAL A 161 -9.01 -21.92 -10.11
CA VAL A 161 -9.68 -20.97 -11.02
C VAL A 161 -9.05 -19.59 -10.91
N ILE A 162 -8.83 -19.08 -9.71
CA ILE A 162 -8.21 -17.76 -9.48
C ILE A 162 -6.78 -17.73 -10.04
N SER A 163 -5.96 -18.74 -9.74
CA SER A 163 -4.60 -18.80 -10.25
C SER A 163 -4.56 -18.84 -11.78
N PHE A 164 -5.48 -19.57 -12.41
CA PHE A 164 -5.61 -19.62 -13.86
C PHE A 164 -6.03 -18.26 -14.44
N LEU A 165 -6.99 -17.57 -13.82
CA LEU A 165 -7.40 -16.23 -14.23
C LEU A 165 -6.27 -15.20 -14.08
N LEU A 166 -5.52 -15.25 -12.98
CA LEU A 166 -4.36 -14.38 -12.76
C LEU A 166 -3.27 -14.64 -13.81
N PHE A 167 -3.04 -15.90 -14.19
CA PHE A 167 -2.10 -16.26 -15.24
C PHE A 167 -2.52 -15.70 -16.60
N ILE A 168 -3.79 -15.84 -16.98
CA ILE A 168 -4.31 -15.24 -18.23
C ILE A 168 -4.18 -13.72 -18.18
N ALA A 169 -4.59 -13.09 -17.09
CA ALA A 169 -4.49 -11.64 -16.93
C ALA A 169 -3.04 -11.15 -17.06
N SER A 170 -2.07 -11.90 -16.57
CA SER A 170 -0.65 -11.55 -16.69
C SER A 170 -0.12 -11.58 -18.13
N ILE A 171 -0.72 -12.40 -19.00
CA ILE A 171 -0.36 -12.48 -20.43
C ILE A 171 -1.00 -11.32 -21.21
N LEU A 172 -2.22 -10.92 -20.82
CA LEU A 172 -2.95 -9.85 -21.52
C LEU A 172 -2.40 -8.44 -21.22
N ILE A 173 -1.75 -8.26 -20.06
CA ILE A 173 -1.19 -6.97 -19.65
C ILE A 173 0.27 -6.89 -20.10
N GLU A 174 0.48 -6.44 -21.33
CA GLU A 174 1.81 -6.31 -21.91
C GLU A 174 2.35 -4.87 -21.81
N TYR A 175 1.47 -3.85 -21.92
CA TYR A 175 1.89 -2.46 -21.97
C TYR A 175 1.79 -1.76 -20.60
N ARG A 176 2.74 -0.87 -20.34
CA ARG A 176 2.77 -0.03 -19.12
C ARG A 176 1.48 0.80 -18.94
N VAL A 177 0.90 1.28 -20.03
CA VAL A 177 -0.34 2.07 -19.99
C VAL A 177 -1.48 1.26 -19.36
N ASP A 178 -1.53 -0.03 -19.65
CA ASP A 178 -2.54 -0.93 -19.09
C ASP A 178 -2.32 -1.16 -17.59
N ILE A 179 -1.06 -1.28 -17.16
CA ILE A 179 -0.69 -1.39 -15.74
C ILE A 179 -1.13 -0.14 -14.98
N ASN A 180 -0.78 1.05 -15.47
CA ASN A 180 -1.14 2.32 -14.82
C ASN A 180 -2.65 2.49 -14.74
N THR A 181 -3.37 2.15 -15.82
CA THR A 181 -4.83 2.23 -15.86
C THR A 181 -5.45 1.27 -14.84
N LEU A 182 -4.96 0.03 -14.76
CA LEU A 182 -5.39 -0.95 -13.77
C LEU A 182 -5.11 -0.47 -12.34
N THR A 183 -3.93 0.11 -12.09
CA THR A 183 -3.56 0.71 -10.81
C THR A 183 -4.51 1.84 -10.44
N ASP A 184 -4.84 2.73 -11.36
CA ASP A 184 -5.77 3.86 -11.11
C ASP A 184 -7.19 3.38 -10.80
N TYR A 185 -7.69 2.37 -11.51
CA TYR A 185 -8.99 1.75 -11.20
C TYR A 185 -8.97 1.08 -9.83
N THR A 186 -7.91 0.31 -9.54
CA THR A 186 -7.73 -0.36 -8.26
C THR A 186 -7.63 0.64 -7.12
N ALA A 187 -6.92 1.75 -7.32
CA ALA A 187 -6.81 2.85 -6.34
C ALA A 187 -8.17 3.46 -6.02
N LYS A 188 -8.99 3.76 -7.05
CA LYS A 188 -10.34 4.33 -6.86
C LYS A 188 -11.26 3.37 -6.11
N LEU A 189 -11.27 2.09 -6.48
CA LEU A 189 -12.09 1.07 -5.81
C LEU A 189 -11.60 0.81 -4.38
N GLY A 190 -10.29 0.69 -4.20
CA GLY A 190 -9.66 0.51 -2.90
C GLY A 190 -9.96 1.68 -1.97
N PHE A 191 -9.89 2.92 -2.47
CA PHE A 191 -10.28 4.11 -1.70
C PHE A 191 -11.73 4.03 -1.21
N ALA A 192 -12.67 3.63 -2.07
CA ALA A 192 -14.06 3.45 -1.68
C ALA A 192 -14.23 2.35 -0.60
N ILE A 193 -13.53 1.23 -0.73
CA ILE A 193 -13.62 0.11 0.21
C ILE A 193 -12.96 0.44 1.56
N VAL A 194 -11.83 1.13 1.55
CA VAL A 194 -11.06 1.40 2.78
C VAL A 194 -11.61 2.60 3.54
N PHE A 195 -12.05 3.65 2.85
CA PHE A 195 -12.49 4.88 3.50
C PHE A 195 -14.02 5.03 3.51
N VAL A 196 -14.68 4.87 2.37
CA VAL A 196 -16.13 5.12 2.26
C VAL A 196 -16.95 4.05 2.96
N TYR A 197 -16.60 2.76 2.79
CA TYR A 197 -17.37 1.66 3.38
C TYR A 197 -17.35 1.66 4.93
N PRO A 198 -16.22 1.80 5.65
CA PRO A 198 -16.24 1.89 7.10
C PRO A 198 -16.98 3.13 7.62
N LEU A 199 -16.87 4.27 6.94
CA LEU A 199 -17.64 5.48 7.28
C LEU A 199 -19.14 5.24 7.17
N PHE A 200 -19.59 4.58 6.09
CA PHE A 200 -20.99 4.24 5.89
C PHE A 200 -21.50 3.27 6.96
N VAL A 201 -20.74 2.22 7.28
CA VAL A 201 -21.08 1.28 8.36
C VAL A 201 -21.13 1.99 9.71
N PHE A 202 -20.17 2.86 10.02
CA PHE A 202 -20.17 3.64 11.26
C PHE A 202 -21.41 4.54 11.38
N LEU A 203 -21.77 5.24 10.30
CA LEU A 203 -22.93 6.12 10.28
C LEU A 203 -24.23 5.33 10.45
N SER A 204 -24.40 4.22 9.73
CA SER A 204 -25.58 3.35 9.86
C SER A 204 -25.74 2.76 11.27
N LEU A 205 -24.63 2.39 11.93
CA LEU A 205 -24.65 1.92 13.32
C LEU A 205 -25.04 3.04 14.30
N LYS A 206 -24.54 4.27 14.11
CA LYS A 206 -24.94 5.44 14.91
C LYS A 206 -26.42 5.72 14.79
N VAL A 207 -26.95 5.72 13.56
CA VAL A 207 -28.38 5.90 13.29
C VAL A 207 -29.17 4.79 13.98
N ARG A 208 -28.84 3.50 13.77
CA ARG A 208 -29.54 2.38 14.41
C ARG A 208 -29.54 2.47 15.94
N LYS A 209 -28.42 2.87 16.55
CA LYS A 209 -28.31 3.06 18.01
C LYS A 209 -29.20 4.20 18.50
N MET A 210 -29.27 5.30 17.76
CA MET A 210 -30.15 6.43 18.07
C MET A 210 -31.64 6.04 17.97
N TRP A 211 -32.01 5.26 16.96
CA TRP A 211 -33.37 4.74 16.79
C TRP A 211 -33.76 3.72 17.88
N ARG A 212 -32.85 2.83 18.31
CA ARG A 212 -33.09 1.92 19.46
C ARG A 212 -33.25 2.67 20.78
N LYS A 213 -32.46 3.73 21.02
CA LYS A 213 -32.57 4.55 22.24
C LYS A 213 -33.91 5.30 22.32
N ARG A 214 -34.48 5.69 21.17
CA ARG A 214 -35.82 6.30 21.08
C ARG A 214 -36.97 5.30 21.33
N ARG A 215 -36.81 4.03 20.98
CA ARG A 215 -37.84 2.98 21.20
C ARG A 215 -37.83 2.35 22.61
N GLY A 216 -36.73 2.44 23.36
CA GLY A 216 -36.64 1.94 24.74
C GLY A 216 -36.96 2.98 25.82
N SER A 217 -37.47 4.15 25.43
CA SER A 217 -37.84 5.27 26.30
C SER A 217 -39.35 5.58 26.22
N SER A 218 -40.14 4.63 25.70
CA SER A 218 -41.60 4.71 25.62
C SER A 218 -42.23 3.55 26.37
#